data_AF-A0A7J0DX20-F1
#
_entry.id   AF-A0A7J0DX20-F1
#
_cell.length_a   1.000
_cell.length_b   1.000
_cell.length_c   1.000
_cell.angle_alpha   90.00
_cell.angle_beta   90.00
_cell.angle_gamma   90.00
#
_symmetry.space_group_name_H-M   'P 1'
#
loop_
_entity.id
_entity.type
_entity.pdbx_description
1 polymer ?
#
loop_
_entity_poly.entity_id
_entity_poly.type
_entity_poly.pdbx_seq_one_letter_code
_entity_poly.pdbx_strand_id
1 'polypeptide(L)'
;MANLYVRAIPPTDLNRNTEWFTYPGVWSTYILILFFSWLVVLSVFGCSPGMAWTIVHLSHFLVTYQFFHWKKGTPFADDQGIYNRLTWWEQIENGKQLTRNRKFLTVVPVVLYFDSLPHDRLPTPNALLQHTRSFLCWWLPSSRTCTRSVFLESMPISEPRSSSMLL
;
A
#
# COMPACT_ATOMS: atom_id res chain seq x y z
N MET A 1 41.02 29.49 17.66
CA MET A 1 40.00 28.81 18.49
C MET A 1 39.24 27.87 17.58
N ALA A 2 39.46 26.55 17.70
CA ALA A 2 38.74 25.56 16.90
C ALA A 2 37.33 25.40 17.49
N ASN A 3 36.30 25.62 16.67
CA ASN A 3 34.92 25.31 17.03
C ASN A 3 34.76 23.78 17.04
N LEU A 4 34.81 23.16 18.22
CA LEU A 4 34.46 21.76 18.43
C LEU A 4 32.93 21.65 18.53
N TYR A 5 32.26 21.60 17.38
CA TYR A 5 30.86 21.17 17.36
C TYR A 5 30.82 19.66 17.58
N VAL A 6 30.38 19.25 18.77
CA VAL A 6 29.98 17.86 19.03
C VAL A 6 28.76 17.58 18.17
N ARG A 7 28.91 16.68 17.18
CA ARG A 7 27.77 16.16 16.44
C ARG A 7 26.96 15.29 17.39
N ALA A 8 25.92 15.87 17.99
CA ALA A 8 24.93 15.08 18.69
C ALA A 8 24.29 14.13 17.67
N ILE A 9 24.38 12.82 17.91
CA ILE A 9 23.58 11.85 17.17
C ILE A 9 22.14 12.14 17.60
N PRO A 10 21.24 12.54 16.68
CA PRO A 10 19.85 12.73 17.05
C PRO A 10 19.35 11.43 17.66
N PRO A 11 18.62 11.49 18.79
CA PRO A 11 17.99 10.29 19.32
C PRO A 11 17.17 9.67 18.20
N THR A 12 17.24 8.35 18.06
CA THR A 12 16.35 7.64 17.14
C THR A 12 14.93 7.94 17.58
N ASP A 13 14.22 8.74 16.80
CA ASP A 13 12.81 9.02 17.03
C ASP A 13 12.04 7.71 16.83
N LEU A 14 11.80 7.03 17.95
CA LEU A 14 11.11 5.76 18.03
C LEU A 14 9.63 6.08 18.23
N ASN A 15 8.97 6.32 17.11
CA ASN A 15 7.53 6.47 17.09
C ASN A 15 6.88 5.17 17.60
N ARG A 16 6.43 5.15 18.86
CA ARG A 16 5.80 3.98 19.48
C ARG A 16 4.58 3.46 18.75
N ASN A 17 3.89 4.32 18.00
CA ASN A 17 2.74 3.92 17.17
C ASN A 17 3.13 2.98 16.02
N THR A 18 4.40 3.02 15.59
CA THR A 18 4.89 2.24 14.45
C THR A 18 6.15 1.43 14.77
N GLU A 19 6.73 1.56 15.97
CA GLU A 19 7.95 0.85 16.37
C GLU A 19 7.79 -0.66 16.29
N TRP A 20 6.59 -1.17 16.54
CA TRP A 20 6.31 -2.60 16.50
C TRP A 20 6.58 -3.22 15.13
N PHE A 21 6.50 -2.45 14.04
CA PHE A 21 6.88 -2.92 12.69
C PHE A 21 8.38 -3.22 12.54
N THR A 22 9.22 -2.80 13.48
CA THR A 22 10.66 -3.08 13.46
C THR A 22 10.99 -4.49 13.97
N TYR A 23 10.07 -5.14 14.69
CA TYR A 23 10.31 -6.49 15.20
C TYR A 23 10.24 -7.53 14.07
N PRO A 24 11.21 -8.47 14.01
CA PRO A 24 11.29 -9.44 12.91
C PRO A 24 10.10 -10.41 12.83
N GLY A 25 9.43 -10.67 13.96
CA GLY A 25 8.26 -11.57 14.03
C GLY A 25 6.98 -11.00 13.41
N VAL A 26 6.92 -9.70 13.14
CA VAL A 26 5.71 -9.03 12.63
C VAL A 26 5.35 -9.53 11.24
N TRP A 27 6.34 -9.74 10.37
CA TRP A 27 6.08 -10.19 9.00
C TRP A 27 5.48 -11.59 8.97
N SER A 28 6.05 -12.50 9.77
CA SER A 28 5.54 -13.86 9.92
C SER A 28 4.13 -13.86 10.47
N THR A 29 3.86 -13.07 11.52
CA THR A 29 2.53 -12.92 12.10
C THR A 29 1.53 -12.37 11.07
N TYR A 30 1.95 -11.40 10.27
CA TYR A 30 1.12 -10.82 9.21
C TYR A 30 0.73 -11.85 8.16
N ILE A 31 1.68 -12.67 7.70
CA ILE A 31 1.43 -13.76 6.74
C ILE A 31 0.47 -14.79 7.34
N LEU A 32 0.67 -15.16 8.62
CA LEU A 32 -0.22 -16.09 9.31
C LEU A 32 -1.65 -15.53 9.43
N ILE A 33 -1.81 -14.24 9.74
CA ILE A 33 -3.14 -13.59 9.78
C ILE A 33 -3.83 -13.69 8.42
N LEU A 34 -3.13 -13.44 7.32
CA LEU A 34 -3.70 -13.58 5.97
C LEU A 34 -4.11 -15.02 5.66
N PHE A 35 -3.25 -15.98 5.98
CA PHE A 35 -3.52 -17.40 5.77
C PHE A 35 -4.73 -17.88 6.58
N PHE A 36 -4.80 -17.56 7.88
CA PHE A 36 -5.94 -17.91 8.71
C PHE A 36 -7.22 -17.17 8.31
N SER A 37 -7.12 -15.91 7.85
CA SER A 37 -8.27 -15.18 7.30
C SER A 37 -8.84 -15.91 6.08
N TRP A 38 -7.97 -16.41 5.20
CA TRP A 38 -8.39 -17.22 4.06
C TRP A 38 -9.06 -18.54 4.49
N LEU A 39 -8.51 -19.25 5.49
CA LEU A 39 -9.15 -20.45 6.06
C LEU A 39 -10.53 -20.14 6.67
N VAL A 40 -10.68 -19.03 7.39
CA VAL A 40 -11.95 -18.58 7.95
C VAL A 40 -12.95 -18.29 6.85
N VAL A 41 -12.56 -17.56 5.79
CA VAL A 41 -13.44 -17.27 4.66
C VAL A 41 -13.88 -18.56 3.97
N LEU A 42 -12.97 -19.50 3.73
CA LEU A 42 -13.31 -20.81 3.18
C LEU A 42 -14.31 -21.56 4.07
N SER A 43 -14.05 -21.61 5.38
CA SER A 43 -14.88 -22.37 6.32
C SER A 43 -16.26 -21.76 6.52
N VAL A 44 -16.38 -20.42 6.52
CA VAL A 44 -17.65 -19.72 6.81
C VAL A 44 -18.53 -19.60 5.57
N PHE A 45 -17.94 -19.29 4.41
CA PHE A 45 -18.70 -19.05 3.18
C PHE A 45 -18.82 -20.28 2.29
N GLY A 46 -18.03 -21.33 2.50
CA GLY A 46 -18.05 -22.55 1.67
C GLY A 46 -17.75 -22.28 0.18
N CYS A 47 -17.04 -21.18 -0.12
CA CYS A 47 -16.75 -20.76 -1.48
C CYS A 47 -15.51 -21.46 -2.05
N SER A 48 -15.24 -21.27 -3.34
CA SER A 48 -14.02 -21.77 -3.96
C SER A 48 -12.76 -21.08 -3.38
N PRO A 49 -11.59 -21.75 -3.43
CA PRO A 49 -10.30 -21.17 -3.03
C PRO A 49 -9.99 -19.81 -3.66
N GLY A 50 -10.29 -19.63 -4.95
CA GLY A 50 -10.07 -18.37 -5.65
C GLY A 50 -10.98 -17.25 -5.13
N MET A 51 -12.26 -17.55 -4.90
CA MET A 51 -13.20 -16.58 -4.32
C MET A 51 -12.78 -16.16 -2.91
N ALA A 52 -12.28 -17.11 -2.11
CA ALA A 52 -11.78 -16.79 -0.77
C ALA A 52 -10.59 -15.81 -0.83
N TRP A 53 -9.66 -16.00 -1.77
CA TRP A 53 -8.57 -15.05 -2.00
C TRP A 53 -9.06 -13.68 -2.47
N THR A 54 -10.08 -13.61 -3.32
CA THR A 54 -10.71 -12.33 -3.71
C THR A 54 -11.27 -11.58 -2.49
N ILE A 55 -11.99 -12.28 -1.60
CA ILE A 55 -12.56 -11.67 -0.40
C ILE A 55 -11.45 -11.18 0.54
N VAL A 56 -10.41 -12.00 0.76
CA VAL A 56 -9.25 -11.61 1.58
C VAL A 56 -8.53 -10.42 0.98
N HIS A 57 -8.31 -10.37 -0.34
CA HIS A 57 -7.67 -9.26 -1.04
C HIS A 57 -8.45 -7.95 -0.86
N LEU A 58 -9.77 -7.96 -1.09
CA LEU A 58 -10.62 -6.77 -0.93
C LEU A 58 -10.68 -6.31 0.53
N SER A 59 -10.82 -7.24 1.47
CA SER A 59 -10.85 -6.95 2.91
C SER A 59 -9.52 -6.37 3.38
N HIS A 60 -8.42 -6.96 2.92
CA HIS A 60 -7.06 -6.50 3.19
C HIS A 60 -6.86 -5.07 2.67
N PHE A 61 -7.23 -4.80 1.42
CA PHE A 61 -7.15 -3.46 0.84
C PHE A 61 -7.93 -2.44 1.67
N LEU A 62 -9.18 -2.74 2.04
CA LEU A 62 -10.01 -1.85 2.85
C LEU A 62 -9.36 -1.56 4.21
N VAL A 63 -8.98 -2.60 4.95
CA VAL A 63 -8.41 -2.47 6.30
C VAL A 63 -7.09 -1.70 6.23
N THR A 64 -6.18 -2.11 5.36
CA THR A 64 -4.86 -1.50 5.28
C THR A 64 -4.92 -0.06 4.77
N TYR A 65 -5.81 0.27 3.83
CA TYR A 65 -6.02 1.65 3.42
C TYR A 65 -6.51 2.52 4.57
N GLN A 66 -7.49 2.04 5.34
CA GLN A 66 -8.00 2.77 6.50
C GLN A 66 -6.90 3.04 7.53
N PHE A 67 -6.10 2.04 7.90
CA PHE A 67 -5.05 2.22 8.89
C PHE A 67 -3.86 3.02 8.36
N PHE A 68 -3.31 2.67 7.19
CA PHE A 68 -2.07 3.29 6.72
C PHE A 68 -2.28 4.64 6.06
N HIS A 69 -3.39 4.86 5.35
CA HIS A 69 -3.57 6.05 4.52
C HIS A 69 -4.65 7.01 5.03
N TRP A 70 -5.61 6.54 5.83
CA TRP A 70 -6.67 7.40 6.38
C TRP A 70 -6.41 7.85 7.83
N LYS A 71 -6.07 6.91 8.71
CA LYS A 71 -5.83 7.21 10.14
C LYS A 71 -4.60 8.08 10.32
N LYS A 72 -4.76 9.13 11.13
CA LYS A 72 -3.71 10.10 11.48
C LYS A 72 -3.51 10.20 12.97
N GLY A 73 -2.34 10.68 13.38
CA GLY A 73 -1.98 10.84 14.78
C GLY A 73 -1.60 9.53 15.46
N THR A 74 -1.51 9.60 16.77
CA THR A 74 -1.13 8.51 17.66
C THR A 74 -1.96 8.62 18.95
N PRO A 75 -2.24 7.50 19.64
CA PRO A 75 -2.87 7.54 20.96
C PRO A 75 -1.91 7.93 22.09
N PHE A 76 -0.62 8.09 21.82
CA PHE A 76 0.42 8.36 22.83
C PHE A 76 0.61 9.85 23.06
N ALA A 77 0.39 10.34 24.29
CA ALA A 77 0.55 11.76 24.65
C ALA A 77 2.03 12.21 24.71
N ASP A 78 2.97 11.27 24.85
CA ASP A 78 4.40 11.53 24.94
C ASP A 78 5.00 12.10 23.64
N ASP A 79 4.27 12.01 22.52
CA ASP A 79 4.70 12.48 21.20
C ASP A 79 4.58 14.01 21.03
N GLN A 80 4.02 14.73 22.01
CA GLN A 80 3.76 16.18 21.94
C GLN A 80 2.98 16.61 20.68
N GLY A 81 2.20 15.70 20.09
CA GLY A 81 1.40 15.92 18.90
C GLY A 81 2.19 16.02 17.59
N ILE A 82 3.48 15.65 17.55
CA ILE A 82 4.30 15.70 16.33
C ILE A 82 3.71 14.87 15.19
N TYR A 83 2.94 13.82 15.49
CA TYR A 83 2.36 12.93 14.49
C TYR A 83 0.89 13.24 14.15
N ASN A 84 0.25 14.23 14.78
CA ASN A 84 -1.19 14.51 14.62
C ASN A 84 -1.64 14.75 13.18
N ARG A 85 -0.74 15.25 12.33
CA ARG A 85 -1.03 15.54 10.92
C ARG A 85 -0.60 14.43 9.96
N LEU A 86 0.16 13.45 10.45
CA LEU A 86 0.75 12.37 9.67
C LEU A 86 -0.11 11.11 9.74
N THR A 87 -0.29 10.50 8.57
CA THR A 87 -0.86 9.16 8.44
C THR A 87 0.08 8.11 9.01
N TRP A 88 -0.42 6.92 9.35
CA TRP A 88 0.46 5.83 9.80
C TRP A 88 1.49 5.44 8.74
N TRP A 89 1.14 5.53 7.45
CA TRP A 89 2.10 5.33 6.37
C TRP A 89 3.22 6.36 6.40
N GLU A 90 2.93 7.63 6.65
CA GLU A 90 3.96 8.68 6.77
C GLU A 90 4.79 8.52 8.05
N GLN A 91 4.19 7.99 9.11
CA GLN A 91 4.85 7.74 10.39
C GLN A 91 5.84 6.57 10.35
N ILE A 92 5.54 5.48 9.64
CA ILE A 92 6.42 4.30 9.56
C ILE A 92 7.78 4.71 8.99
N GLU A 93 8.86 4.37 9.71
CA GLU A 93 10.23 4.65 9.29
C GLU A 93 10.46 6.12 8.91
N ASN A 94 9.78 7.05 9.60
CA ASN A 94 9.91 8.50 9.40
C ASN A 94 9.70 8.95 7.95
N GLY A 95 8.75 8.35 7.24
CA GLY A 95 8.48 8.73 5.84
C GLY A 95 9.47 8.17 4.82
N LYS A 96 10.53 7.47 5.25
CA LYS A 96 11.62 7.03 4.36
C LYS A 96 11.10 5.99 3.36
N GLN A 97 11.22 6.30 2.07
CA GLN A 97 10.80 5.41 0.99
C GLN A 97 11.73 4.21 0.85
N LEU A 98 11.22 3.12 0.26
CA LEU A 98 11.97 1.91 -0.10
C LEU A 98 12.69 1.22 1.07
N THR A 99 12.27 1.46 2.31
CA THR A 99 12.71 0.68 3.46
C THR A 99 12.22 -0.76 3.34
N ARG A 100 12.88 -1.67 4.06
CA ARG A 100 12.56 -3.09 4.07
C ARG A 100 11.08 -3.32 4.42
N ASN A 101 10.56 -2.65 5.45
CA ASN A 101 9.17 -2.74 5.90
C ASN A 101 8.18 -2.19 4.88
N ARG A 102 8.47 -1.05 4.26
CA ARG A 102 7.61 -0.50 3.21
C ARG A 102 7.57 -1.38 1.97
N LYS A 103 8.71 -1.95 1.57
CA LYS A 103 8.75 -2.93 0.46
C LYS A 103 7.86 -4.13 0.77
N PHE A 104 7.95 -4.67 1.98
CA PHE A 104 7.06 -5.75 2.42
C PHE A 104 5.58 -5.36 2.31
N LEU A 105 5.20 -4.21 2.90
CA LEU A 105 3.81 -3.72 2.87
C LEU A 105 3.29 -3.41 1.46
N THR A 106 4.16 -3.04 0.52
CA THR A 106 3.80 -2.84 -0.89
C THR A 106 3.73 -4.14 -1.69
N VAL A 107 4.57 -5.14 -1.38
CA VAL A 107 4.60 -6.42 -2.10
C VAL A 107 3.42 -7.32 -1.73
N VAL A 108 3.00 -7.35 -0.46
CA VAL A 108 1.91 -8.26 -0.04
C VAL A 108 0.60 -8.03 -0.80
N PRO A 109 0.08 -6.80 -0.98
CA PRO A 109 -1.11 -6.59 -1.80
C PRO A 109 -0.95 -7.07 -3.26
N VAL A 110 0.26 -6.97 -3.82
CA VAL A 110 0.55 -7.44 -5.18
C VAL A 110 0.44 -8.97 -5.24
N VAL A 111 0.99 -9.68 -4.25
CA VAL A 111 0.85 -11.14 -4.15
C VAL A 111 -0.61 -11.54 -3.97
N LEU A 112 -1.34 -10.89 -3.05
CA LEU A 112 -2.78 -11.14 -2.83
C LEU A 112 -3.61 -10.89 -4.10
N TYR A 113 -3.24 -9.88 -4.89
CA TYR A 113 -3.88 -9.65 -6.18
C TYR A 113 -3.67 -10.85 -7.11
N PHE A 114 -2.45 -11.36 -7.24
CA PHE A 114 -2.18 -12.55 -8.04
C PHE A 114 -2.95 -13.79 -7.55
N ASP A 115 -3.00 -14.02 -6.24
CA ASP A 115 -3.73 -15.16 -5.65
C ASP A 115 -5.25 -15.06 -5.87
N SER A 116 -5.77 -13.83 -5.96
CA SER A 116 -7.19 -13.57 -6.25
C SER A 116 -7.57 -13.76 -7.72
N LEU A 117 -6.60 -13.91 -8.63
CA LEU A 117 -6.87 -14.07 -10.06
C LEU A 117 -7.37 -15.49 -10.38
N PRO A 118 -8.33 -15.63 -11.30
CA PRO A 118 -8.69 -16.94 -11.84
C PRO A 118 -7.50 -17.60 -12.54
N HIS A 119 -7.15 -18.83 -12.14
CA HIS A 119 -6.01 -19.56 -12.71
C HIS A 119 -6.12 -19.81 -14.23
N ASP A 120 -7.36 -19.93 -14.73
CA ASP A 120 -7.63 -20.22 -16.14
C ASP A 120 -7.56 -18.96 -17.04
N ARG A 121 -7.36 -17.78 -16.45
CA ARG A 121 -7.30 -16.50 -17.17
C ARG A 121 -6.17 -15.64 -16.65
N LEU A 122 -4.96 -15.94 -17.11
CA LEU A 122 -3.85 -15.00 -16.94
C LEU A 122 -4.23 -13.67 -17.62
N PRO A 123 -4.18 -12.54 -16.89
CA PRO A 123 -4.39 -11.23 -17.49
C PRO A 123 -3.33 -10.99 -18.56
N THR A 124 -3.70 -10.30 -19.63
CA THR A 124 -2.73 -9.87 -20.63
C THR A 124 -1.64 -9.02 -19.94
N PRO A 125 -0.39 -9.04 -20.44
CA PRO A 125 0.69 -8.26 -19.82
C PRO A 125 0.34 -6.78 -19.63
N ASN A 126 -0.43 -6.21 -20.57
CA ASN A 126 -0.90 -4.83 -20.53
C ASN A 126 -1.92 -4.59 -19.40
N ALA A 127 -2.90 -5.50 -19.23
CA ALA A 127 -3.85 -5.43 -18.13
C ALA A 127 -3.13 -5.56 -16.77
N LEU A 128 -2.18 -6.49 -16.66
CA LEU A 128 -1.38 -6.65 -15.44
C LEU A 128 -0.57 -5.40 -15.10
N LEU A 129 0.10 -4.82 -16.10
CA LEU A 129 0.84 -3.56 -15.95
C LEU A 129 -0.07 -2.41 -15.51
N GLN A 130 -1.28 -2.33 -16.05
CA GLN A 130 -2.21 -1.25 -15.71
C GLN A 130 -2.77 -1.40 -14.29
N HIS A 131 -3.19 -2.60 -13.89
CA HIS A 131 -3.67 -2.87 -12.53
C HIS A 131 -2.58 -2.64 -11.48
N THR A 132 -1.37 -3.12 -11.73
CA THR A 132 -0.22 -2.91 -10.82
C THR A 132 0.18 -1.44 -10.74
N ARG A 133 0.16 -0.69 -11.85
CA ARG A 133 0.40 0.77 -11.85
C ARG A 133 -0.67 1.53 -11.09
N SER A 134 -1.95 1.23 -11.31
CA SER A 134 -3.06 1.85 -10.57
C SER A 134 -2.96 1.55 -9.08
N PHE A 135 -2.65 0.31 -8.71
CA PHE A 135 -2.44 -0.08 -7.33
C PHE A 135 -1.27 0.67 -6.69
N LEU A 136 -0.10 0.69 -7.34
CA LEU A 136 1.08 1.40 -6.85
C LEU A 136 0.85 2.91 -6.75
N CYS A 137 0.10 3.50 -7.68
CA CYS A 137 -0.24 4.92 -7.64
C CYS A 137 -1.13 5.28 -6.45
N TRP A 138 -2.02 4.36 -6.05
CA TRP A 138 -2.85 4.50 -4.86
C TRP A 138 -2.09 4.19 -3.56
N TRP A 139 -1.19 3.20 -3.59
CA TRP A 139 -0.54 2.64 -2.40
C TRP A 139 0.76 3.35 -1.99
N LEU A 140 1.44 4.04 -2.92
CA LEU A 140 2.61 4.86 -2.62
C LEU A 140 2.23 6.34 -2.57
N PRO A 141 1.50 6.84 -1.54
CA PRO A 141 1.39 8.27 -1.36
C PRO A 141 2.73 8.78 -0.84
N SER A 142 3.54 9.21 -1.79
CA SER A 142 4.44 10.33 -1.58
C SER A 142 4.11 11.35 -2.67
N SER A 143 3.52 12.45 -2.23
CA SER A 143 3.13 13.64 -2.99
C SER A 143 1.86 13.54 -3.84
N ARG A 144 1.15 14.66 -3.85
CA ARG A 144 -0.12 14.97 -4.52
C ARG A 144 -0.02 14.97 -6.07
N THR A 145 0.88 14.17 -6.64
CA THR A 145 1.27 14.19 -8.06
C THR A 145 0.77 12.98 -8.84
N CYS A 146 0.72 11.78 -8.24
CA CYS A 146 0.32 10.56 -8.98
C CYS A 146 -1.17 10.55 -9.39
N THR A 147 -2.03 11.17 -8.57
CA THR A 147 -3.49 11.21 -8.82
C THR A 147 -3.85 11.91 -10.14
N ARG A 148 -2.98 12.79 -10.67
CA ARG A 148 -3.25 13.53 -11.91
C ARG A 148 -2.77 12.81 -13.17
N SER A 149 -1.64 12.09 -13.14
CA SER A 149 -1.10 11.48 -14.37
C SER A 149 -1.85 10.20 -14.76
N VAL A 150 -2.11 9.31 -13.80
CA VAL A 150 -2.77 8.02 -14.09
C VAL A 150 -4.24 8.19 -14.49
N PHE A 151 -4.94 9.18 -13.91
CA PHE A 151 -6.31 9.50 -14.30
C PHE A 151 -6.38 10.07 -15.73
N LEU A 152 -5.42 10.91 -16.13
CA LEU A 152 -5.34 11.46 -17.49
C LEU A 152 -4.92 10.41 -18.54
N GLU A 153 -4.04 9.47 -18.18
CA GLU A 153 -3.66 8.35 -19.08
C GLU A 153 -4.74 7.26 -19.19
N SER A 154 -5.69 7.20 -18.26
CA SER A 154 -6.82 6.25 -18.32
C SER A 154 -8.02 6.72 -19.14
N MET A 155 -8.02 7.97 -19.60
CA MET A 155 -9.06 8.45 -20.51
C MET A 155 -8.84 7.84 -21.91
N PRO A 156 -9.84 7.18 -22.51
CA PRO A 156 -9.71 6.73 -23.89
C PRO A 156 -9.47 7.94 -24.78
N ILE A 157 -8.38 7.92 -25.55
CA ILE A 157 -8.13 8.91 -26.60
C ILE A 157 -9.25 8.73 -27.61
N SER A 158 -10.21 9.66 -27.64
CA SER A 158 -11.20 9.70 -28.71
C SER A 158 -10.46 9.91 -30.04
N GLU A 159 -10.50 8.93 -30.94
CA GLU A 159 -9.98 9.10 -32.30
C GLU A 159 -10.62 10.35 -32.95
N PRO A 160 -9.82 11.22 -33.60
CA PRO A 160 -10.40 12.28 -34.41
C PRO A 160 -11.10 11.62 -35.60
N ARG A 161 -12.43 11.80 -35.66
CA ARG A 161 -13.27 11.38 -36.78
C ARG A 161 -12.73 12.06 -38.05
N SER A 162 -12.13 11.28 -38.95
CA SER A 162 -11.70 11.76 -40.27
C SER A 162 -12.90 12.33 -41.01
N SER A 163 -12.97 13.65 -41.13
CA SER A 163 -13.87 14.31 -42.08
C SER A 163 -13.26 14.12 -43.46
N SER A 164 -13.78 13.13 -44.18
CA SER A 164 -13.54 12.91 -45.60
C SER A 164 -13.77 14.21 -46.38
N MET A 165 -12.77 14.62 -47.16
CA MET A 165 -12.93 15.52 -48.29
C MET A 165 -14.06 14.98 -49.19
N LEU A 166 -15.08 15.80 -49.42
CA LEU A 166 -15.91 15.70 -50.62
C LEU A 166 -15.56 16.92 -51.49
N LEU A 167 -14.82 16.65 -52.56
CA LEU A 167 -14.99 17.33 -53.84
C LEU A 167 -16.11 16.61 -54.60
#